data_AF-A0A6I5I0Q7-F1
#
_entry.id   AF-A0A6I5I0Q7-F1
#
_cell.length_a   1.000
_cell.length_b   1.000
_cell.length_c   1.000
_cell.angle_alpha   90.00
_cell.angle_beta   90.00
_cell.angle_gamma   90.00
#
_symmetry.space_group_name_H-M   'P 1'
#
loop_
_entity.id
_entity.type
_entity.pdbx_description
1 polymer ?
#
loop_
_entity_poly.entity_id
_entity_poly.type
_entity_poly.pdbx_seq_one_letter_code
_entity_poly.pdbx_strand_id
1 'polypeptide(L)'
;MSSSDLTRPATGEIAVDAHSALPTLELEDLAGETEQALVARGQAYAREYAAIQGKATALLKNLAVTQVALRVKLGDMRGTSHEYRTIVKDMYRSMGLSPERAETMQAAVRWHVSNVLRRHMTPRELEAHNLQPTSALERLQDNRKVNASIIRAARATTAVEESTPKPAKKAAGEPAVPGQPVKATADHLRLADVARDILGKMDRTVIKKHMTDGQRAKLDAELSAMEKKIASLRKLTQKPR
;
A
#
# COMPACT_ATOMS: atom_id res chain seq x y z
N MET A 1 58.87 -17.87 3.98
CA MET A 1 57.75 -16.97 3.65
C MET A 1 56.91 -17.67 2.61
N SER A 2 55.71 -18.11 3.01
CA SER A 2 54.92 -19.14 2.32
C SER A 2 53.88 -18.50 1.40
N SER A 3 54.00 -18.78 0.10
CA SER A 3 52.96 -18.58 -0.89
C SER A 3 52.04 -19.80 -0.85
N SER A 4 50.89 -19.67 -0.23
CA SER A 4 49.83 -20.68 -0.30
C SER A 4 48.72 -20.15 -1.20
N ASP A 5 48.67 -20.72 -2.40
CA ASP A 5 47.64 -20.59 -3.41
C ASP A 5 46.24 -20.73 -2.80
N LEU A 6 45.44 -19.66 -2.91
CA LEU A 6 44.00 -19.70 -2.73
C LEU A 6 43.39 -20.28 -4.01
N THR A 7 43.35 -21.61 -4.09
CA THR A 7 42.57 -22.37 -5.07
C THR A 7 41.08 -22.01 -4.90
N ARG A 8 40.58 -21.22 -5.84
CA ARG A 8 39.14 -21.00 -6.05
C ARG A 8 38.52 -22.34 -6.48
N PRO A 9 37.57 -22.93 -5.74
CA PRO A 9 36.92 -24.14 -6.21
C PRO A 9 36.17 -23.81 -7.51
N ALA A 10 36.39 -24.67 -8.50
CA ALA A 10 35.75 -24.61 -9.81
C ALA A 10 34.23 -24.55 -9.63
N THR A 11 33.60 -23.68 -10.42
CA THR A 11 32.16 -23.62 -10.65
C THR A 11 31.68 -24.98 -11.17
N GLY A 12 31.36 -25.88 -10.25
CA GLY A 12 30.43 -26.96 -10.50
C GLY A 12 29.05 -26.34 -10.65
N GLU A 13 28.37 -26.67 -11.74
CA GLU A 13 26.93 -26.44 -11.87
C GLU A 13 26.25 -27.17 -10.70
N ILE A 14 25.91 -26.42 -9.65
CA ILE A 14 24.94 -26.91 -8.66
C ILE A 14 23.62 -26.85 -9.40
N ALA A 15 23.21 -27.98 -9.98
CA ALA A 15 21.83 -28.22 -10.36
C ALA A 15 20.99 -28.14 -9.07
N VAL A 16 20.49 -26.93 -8.77
CA VAL A 16 19.53 -26.73 -7.69
C VAL A 16 18.24 -27.36 -8.19
N ASP A 17 18.06 -28.63 -7.85
CA ASP A 17 16.85 -29.36 -8.18
C ASP A 17 15.66 -28.60 -7.56
N ALA A 18 14.81 -28.03 -8.41
CA ALA A 18 13.75 -27.11 -8.02
C ALA A 18 12.63 -27.77 -7.17
N HIS A 19 12.78 -29.08 -6.93
CA HIS A 19 11.92 -29.99 -6.18
C HIS A 19 12.60 -30.68 -5.00
N SER A 20 13.82 -30.30 -4.61
CA SER A 20 14.35 -30.66 -3.29
C SER A 20 13.58 -29.88 -2.22
N ALA A 21 12.37 -30.35 -1.89
CA ALA A 21 11.73 -29.99 -0.64
C ALA A 21 12.70 -30.40 0.46
N LEU A 22 13.14 -29.43 1.27
CA LEU A 22 13.85 -29.76 2.50
C LEU A 22 12.97 -30.79 3.24
N PRO A 23 13.53 -31.94 3.67
CA PRO A 23 12.75 -32.94 4.37
C PRO A 23 12.06 -32.27 5.56
N THR A 24 10.73 -32.36 5.59
CA THR A 24 9.94 -31.88 6.72
C THR A 24 10.23 -32.79 7.91
N LEU A 25 10.59 -32.19 9.03
CA LEU A 25 10.86 -32.90 10.27
C LEU A 25 9.52 -33.37 10.87
N GLU A 26 9.39 -34.67 11.13
CA GLU A 26 8.21 -35.24 11.79
C GLU A 26 8.46 -35.43 13.30
N LEU A 27 7.39 -35.59 14.09
CA LEU A 27 7.54 -35.73 15.55
C LEU A 27 8.19 -37.06 15.95
N GLU A 28 7.99 -38.08 15.14
CA GLU A 28 8.57 -39.42 15.31
C GLU A 28 10.11 -39.37 15.22
N ASP A 29 10.67 -38.45 14.41
CA ASP A 29 12.11 -38.23 14.29
C ASP A 29 12.72 -37.61 15.57
N LEU A 30 11.89 -37.05 16.43
CA LEU A 30 12.28 -36.33 17.65
C LEU A 30 12.00 -37.10 18.94
N ALA A 31 11.32 -38.25 18.87
CA ALA A 31 10.80 -38.97 20.03
C ALA A 31 11.89 -39.45 21.02
N GLY A 32 13.13 -39.63 20.54
CA GLY A 32 14.28 -40.04 21.36
C GLY A 32 15.20 -38.93 21.82
N GLU A 33 14.90 -37.66 21.50
CA GLU A 33 15.80 -36.54 21.78
C GLU A 33 15.58 -35.97 23.19
N THR A 34 16.68 -35.51 23.81
CA THR A 34 16.61 -34.80 25.09
C THR A 34 16.07 -33.39 24.90
N GLU A 35 15.49 -32.79 25.94
CA GLU A 35 15.01 -31.40 25.91
C GLU A 35 16.10 -30.41 25.45
N GLN A 36 17.33 -30.60 25.90
CA GLN A 36 18.47 -29.76 25.51
C GLN A 36 18.81 -29.90 24.02
N ALA A 37 18.73 -31.11 23.47
CA ALA A 37 18.93 -31.36 22.03
C ALA A 37 17.84 -30.72 21.18
N LEU A 38 16.58 -30.81 21.61
CA LEU A 38 15.44 -30.16 20.94
C LEU A 38 15.57 -28.63 20.94
N VAL A 39 15.96 -28.03 22.06
CA VAL A 39 16.21 -26.58 22.16
C VAL A 39 17.37 -26.16 21.24
N ALA A 40 18.48 -26.89 21.25
CA ALA A 40 19.63 -26.60 20.39
C ALA A 40 19.26 -26.69 18.90
N ARG A 41 18.48 -27.70 18.52
CA ARG A 41 17.98 -27.86 17.15
C ARG A 41 17.02 -26.75 16.75
N GLY A 42 16.07 -26.40 17.61
CA GLY A 42 15.15 -25.27 17.38
C GLY A 42 15.88 -23.95 17.18
N GLN A 43 16.92 -23.69 17.98
CA GLN A 43 17.79 -22.51 17.80
C GLN A 43 18.55 -22.54 16.47
N ALA A 44 19.04 -23.70 16.04
CA ALA A 44 19.71 -23.84 14.75
C ALA A 44 18.77 -23.51 13.59
N TYR A 45 17.54 -24.05 13.58
CA TYR A 45 16.55 -23.71 12.57
C TYR A 45 16.13 -22.24 12.59
N ALA A 46 15.99 -21.65 13.78
CA ALA A 46 15.70 -20.22 13.89
C ALA A 46 16.82 -19.35 13.29
N ARG A 47 18.09 -19.71 13.50
CA ARG A 47 19.25 -19.02 12.92
C ARG A 47 19.28 -19.16 11.39
N GLU A 48 19.07 -20.36 10.86
CA GLU A 48 19.01 -20.59 9.42
C GLU A 48 17.83 -19.84 8.78
N TYR A 49 16.65 -19.89 9.40
CA TYR A 49 15.49 -19.13 8.95
C TYR A 49 15.79 -17.63 8.94
N ALA A 50 16.35 -17.08 10.01
CA ALA A 50 16.75 -15.67 10.08
C ALA A 50 17.79 -15.31 9.00
N ALA A 51 18.72 -16.23 8.70
CA ALA A 51 19.70 -16.04 7.64
C ALA A 51 19.07 -16.03 6.24
N ILE A 52 17.99 -16.78 6.00
CA ILE A 52 17.28 -16.83 4.71
C ILE A 52 16.24 -15.72 4.60
N GLN A 53 15.68 -15.28 5.72
CA GLN A 53 14.62 -14.30 5.79
C GLN A 53 15.02 -13.00 5.09
N GLY A 54 14.18 -12.56 4.14
CA GLY A 54 14.40 -11.33 3.38
C GLY A 54 15.45 -11.43 2.25
N LYS A 55 16.28 -12.49 2.18
CA LYS A 55 17.24 -12.68 1.07
C LYS A 55 16.52 -12.74 -0.27
N ALA A 56 15.41 -13.47 -0.37
CA ALA A 56 14.61 -13.54 -1.59
C ALA A 56 14.18 -12.14 -2.07
N THR A 57 13.62 -11.32 -1.18
CA THR A 57 13.22 -9.94 -1.52
C THR A 57 14.41 -9.06 -1.87
N ALA A 58 15.55 -9.22 -1.20
CA ALA A 58 16.78 -8.50 -1.54
C ALA A 58 17.29 -8.85 -2.95
N LEU A 59 17.26 -10.14 -3.31
CA LEU A 59 17.62 -10.60 -4.65
C LEU A 59 16.68 -10.05 -5.73
N LEU A 60 15.36 -10.00 -5.46
CA LEU A 60 14.39 -9.39 -6.38
C LEU A 60 14.64 -7.88 -6.58
N LYS A 61 15.02 -7.16 -5.51
CA LYS A 61 15.42 -5.75 -5.60
C LYS A 61 16.69 -5.59 -6.43
N ASN A 62 17.69 -6.43 -6.21
CA ASN A 62 18.95 -6.39 -6.96
C ASN A 62 18.70 -6.69 -8.45
N LEU A 63 17.85 -7.67 -8.77
CA LEU A 63 17.44 -7.97 -10.13
C LEU A 63 16.67 -6.81 -10.79
N ALA A 64 15.88 -6.06 -10.02
CA ALA A 64 15.27 -4.84 -10.53
C ALA A 64 16.30 -3.74 -10.83
N VAL A 65 17.32 -3.59 -9.98
CA VAL A 65 18.42 -2.63 -10.22
C VAL A 65 19.19 -3.00 -11.49
N THR A 66 19.50 -4.28 -11.72
CA THR A 66 20.18 -4.71 -12.95
C THR A 66 19.32 -4.45 -14.20
N GLN A 67 18.01 -4.68 -14.14
CA GLN A 67 17.11 -4.33 -15.24
C GLN A 67 17.06 -2.83 -15.50
N VAL A 68 17.06 -1.99 -14.46
CA VAL A 68 17.13 -0.52 -14.63
C VAL A 68 18.48 -0.11 -15.22
N ALA A 69 19.58 -0.72 -14.81
CA ALA A 69 20.90 -0.46 -15.40
C ALA A 69 20.94 -0.82 -16.90
N LEU A 70 20.29 -1.93 -17.31
CA LEU A 70 20.13 -2.28 -18.72
C LEU A 70 19.34 -1.21 -19.48
N ARG A 71 18.24 -0.69 -18.90
CA ARG A 71 17.48 0.41 -19.50
C ARG A 71 18.33 1.66 -19.71
N VAL A 72 19.19 1.99 -18.74
CA VAL A 72 20.08 3.16 -18.83
C VAL A 72 21.09 2.95 -19.96
N LYS A 73 21.73 1.78 -20.00
CA LYS A 73 22.69 1.44 -21.05
C LYS A 73 22.09 1.48 -22.46
N LEU A 74 20.85 1.05 -22.60
CA LEU A 74 20.13 1.00 -23.89
C LEU A 74 19.35 2.29 -24.20
N GLY A 75 19.38 3.30 -23.33
CA GLY A 75 18.60 4.54 -23.50
C GLY A 75 17.07 4.36 -23.48
N ASP A 76 16.57 3.26 -22.92
CA ASP A 76 15.16 2.87 -22.92
C ASP A 76 14.58 2.80 -21.50
N MET A 77 14.30 3.96 -20.90
CA MET A 77 13.72 4.03 -19.55
C MET A 77 12.37 3.31 -19.42
N ARG A 78 11.62 3.18 -20.51
CA ARG A 78 10.31 2.50 -20.52
C ARG A 78 10.46 0.98 -20.53
N GLY A 79 11.56 0.45 -21.03
CA GLY A 79 11.79 -0.99 -21.20
C GLY A 79 10.91 -1.58 -22.31
N THR A 80 10.65 -0.78 -23.36
CA THR A 80 9.78 -1.16 -24.49
C THR A 80 10.53 -1.55 -25.76
N SER A 81 11.82 -1.21 -25.84
CA SER A 81 12.68 -1.55 -26.96
C SER A 81 12.74 -3.06 -27.16
N HIS A 82 12.91 -3.48 -28.42
CA HIS A 82 13.03 -4.89 -28.76
C HIS A 82 14.28 -5.51 -28.12
N GLU A 83 15.42 -4.82 -28.21
CA GLU A 83 16.70 -5.25 -27.66
C GLU A 83 16.63 -5.52 -26.15
N TYR A 84 16.09 -4.58 -25.35
CA TYR A 84 15.89 -4.77 -23.91
C TYR A 84 15.03 -6.01 -23.62
N ARG A 85 13.91 -6.17 -24.33
CA ARG A 85 12.98 -7.29 -24.10
C ARG A 85 13.61 -8.64 -24.41
N THR A 86 14.43 -8.73 -25.46
CA THR A 86 15.16 -9.95 -25.80
C THR A 86 16.17 -10.31 -24.72
N ILE A 87 17.01 -9.36 -24.29
CA ILE A 87 18.01 -9.59 -23.22
C ILE A 87 17.33 -10.04 -21.92
N VAL A 88 16.25 -9.36 -21.50
CA VAL A 88 15.53 -9.73 -20.27
C VAL A 88 14.86 -11.09 -20.42
N LYS A 89 14.28 -11.40 -21.58
CA LYS A 89 13.67 -12.72 -21.85
C LYS A 89 14.71 -13.83 -21.75
N ASP A 90 15.88 -13.65 -22.34
CA ASP A 90 16.97 -14.62 -22.32
C ASP A 90 17.51 -14.82 -20.90
N MET A 91 17.63 -13.73 -20.12
CA MET A 91 18.00 -13.77 -18.71
C MET A 91 17.04 -14.64 -17.88
N TYR A 92 15.72 -14.56 -18.08
CA TYR A 92 14.78 -15.42 -17.36
C TYR A 92 14.76 -16.86 -17.91
N ARG A 93 14.94 -17.03 -19.23
CA ARG A 93 14.97 -18.36 -19.87
C ARG A 93 16.16 -19.20 -19.39
N SER A 94 17.32 -18.58 -19.15
CA SER A 94 18.53 -19.27 -18.70
C SER A 94 18.47 -19.74 -17.24
N MET A 95 17.46 -19.35 -16.46
CA MET A 95 17.37 -19.70 -15.03
C MET A 95 16.78 -21.08 -14.77
N GLY A 96 16.26 -21.77 -15.79
CA GLY A 96 15.65 -23.09 -15.63
C GLY A 96 14.38 -23.12 -14.75
N LEU A 97 13.76 -21.96 -14.51
CA LEU A 97 12.55 -21.86 -13.71
C LEU A 97 11.33 -22.35 -14.48
N SER A 98 10.36 -22.93 -13.77
CA SER A 98 9.05 -23.20 -14.34
C SER A 98 8.38 -21.90 -14.82
N PRO A 99 7.53 -21.95 -15.86
CA PRO A 99 6.87 -20.76 -16.40
C PRO A 99 6.10 -19.96 -15.34
N GLU A 100 5.39 -20.64 -14.44
CA GLU A 100 4.61 -20.04 -13.37
C GLU A 100 5.48 -19.29 -12.34
N ARG A 101 6.61 -19.89 -11.94
CA ARG A 101 7.58 -19.25 -11.03
C ARG A 101 8.25 -18.05 -11.71
N ALA A 102 8.59 -18.17 -12.99
CA ALA A 102 9.16 -17.08 -13.77
C ALA A 102 8.19 -15.90 -13.88
N GLU A 103 6.90 -16.14 -14.14
CA GLU A 103 5.87 -15.10 -14.22
C GLU A 103 5.69 -14.38 -12.87
N THR A 104 5.60 -15.16 -11.78
CA THR A 104 5.49 -14.62 -10.42
C THR A 104 6.70 -13.74 -10.08
N MET A 105 7.90 -14.22 -10.38
CA MET A 105 9.14 -13.47 -10.18
C MET A 105 9.18 -12.20 -11.03
N GLN A 106 8.80 -12.27 -12.31
CA GLN A 106 8.73 -11.12 -13.20
C GLN A 106 7.73 -10.06 -12.70
N ALA A 107 6.57 -10.46 -12.16
CA ALA A 107 5.62 -9.54 -11.55
C ALA A 107 6.23 -8.80 -10.35
N ALA A 108 6.89 -9.53 -9.45
CA ALA A 108 7.57 -8.95 -8.29
C ALA A 108 8.72 -8.00 -8.70
N VAL A 109 9.54 -8.40 -9.67
CA VAL A 109 10.62 -7.56 -10.19
C VAL A 109 10.09 -6.31 -10.86
N ARG A 110 9.03 -6.40 -11.68
CA ARG A 110 8.39 -5.21 -12.29
C ARG A 110 7.94 -4.19 -11.25
N TRP A 111 7.39 -4.65 -10.13
CA TRP A 111 7.04 -3.79 -9.00
C TRP A 111 8.27 -3.06 -8.44
N HIS A 112 9.37 -3.79 -8.21
CA HIS A 112 10.62 -3.21 -7.73
C HIS A 112 11.27 -2.25 -8.75
N VAL A 113 11.26 -2.57 -10.05
CA VAL A 113 11.75 -1.69 -11.13
C VAL A 113 11.03 -0.35 -11.08
N SER A 114 9.70 -0.39 -10.92
CA SER A 114 8.87 0.81 -10.75
C SER A 114 9.36 1.67 -9.59
N ASN A 115 9.67 1.07 -8.45
CA ASN A 115 10.14 1.79 -7.27
C ASN A 115 11.57 2.32 -7.43
N VAL A 116 12.46 1.56 -8.09
CA VAL A 116 13.83 1.98 -8.36
C VAL A 116 13.85 3.21 -9.28
N LEU A 117 13.05 3.20 -10.36
CA LEU A 117 12.94 4.35 -11.28
C LEU A 117 12.57 5.65 -10.55
N ARG A 118 11.65 5.59 -9.58
CA ARG A 118 11.22 6.77 -8.79
C ARG A 118 12.23 7.25 -7.76
N ARG A 119 13.18 6.40 -7.37
CA ARG A 119 14.29 6.81 -6.51
C ARG A 119 15.42 7.43 -7.32
N HIS A 120 15.57 7.01 -8.57
CA HIS A 120 16.63 7.46 -9.46
C HIS A 120 16.26 8.70 -10.27
N MET A 121 14.98 8.88 -10.59
CA MET A 121 14.49 9.95 -11.46
C MET A 121 13.52 10.85 -10.73
N THR A 122 13.58 12.14 -11.03
CA THR A 122 12.61 13.13 -10.59
C THR A 122 11.25 12.93 -11.27
N PRO A 123 10.14 13.42 -10.70
CA PRO A 123 8.83 13.37 -11.34
C PRO A 123 8.82 13.95 -12.77
N ARG A 124 9.58 15.03 -13.02
CA ARG A 124 9.68 15.66 -14.35
C ARG A 124 10.39 14.77 -15.36
N GLU A 125 11.47 14.10 -14.95
CA GLU A 125 12.19 13.15 -15.81
C GLU A 125 11.33 11.92 -16.11
N LEU A 126 10.59 11.41 -15.11
CA LEU A 126 9.64 10.32 -15.32
C LEU A 126 8.59 10.70 -16.37
N GLU A 127 8.00 11.90 -16.25
CA GLU A 127 7.04 12.42 -17.23
C GLU A 127 7.65 12.58 -18.63
N ALA A 128 8.89 13.08 -18.73
CA ALA A 128 9.60 13.20 -20.01
C ALA A 128 9.77 11.84 -20.72
N HIS A 129 9.89 10.75 -19.94
CA HIS A 129 9.94 9.39 -20.45
C HIS A 129 8.56 8.70 -20.55
N ASN A 130 7.45 9.44 -20.43
CA ASN A 130 6.08 8.92 -20.42
C ASN A 130 5.83 7.88 -19.30
N LEU A 131 6.47 8.06 -18.15
CA LEU A 131 6.29 7.24 -16.96
C LEU A 131 5.47 7.99 -15.92
N GLN A 132 4.69 7.23 -15.14
CA GLN A 132 3.88 7.79 -14.07
C GLN A 132 4.76 8.19 -12.88
N PRO A 133 4.67 9.44 -12.37
CA PRO A 133 5.51 9.90 -11.26
C PRO A 133 5.15 9.19 -9.95
N THR A 134 3.87 8.92 -9.71
CA THR A 134 3.41 8.24 -8.48
C THR A 134 3.62 6.73 -8.54
N SER A 135 4.10 6.15 -7.44
CA SER A 135 4.30 4.70 -7.31
C SER A 135 2.97 3.96 -7.15
N ALA A 136 2.95 2.67 -7.48
CA ALA A 136 1.78 1.84 -7.24
C ALA A 136 1.46 1.76 -5.73
N LEU A 137 2.49 1.80 -4.87
CA LEU A 137 2.33 1.80 -3.41
C LEU A 137 1.67 3.10 -2.92
N GLU A 138 2.15 4.26 -3.36
CA GLU A 138 1.57 5.55 -3.00
C GLU A 138 0.12 5.63 -3.45
N ARG A 139 -0.17 5.24 -4.71
CA ARG A 139 -1.56 5.17 -5.19
C ARG A 139 -2.43 4.25 -4.33
N LEU A 140 -1.91 3.09 -3.91
CA LEU A 140 -2.65 2.17 -3.04
C LEU A 140 -2.89 2.79 -1.66
N GLN A 141 -1.90 3.46 -1.08
CA GLN A 141 -2.03 4.13 0.21
C GLN A 141 -3.02 5.30 0.14
N ASP A 142 -2.95 6.10 -0.93
CA ASP A 142 -3.86 7.22 -1.16
C ASP A 142 -5.28 6.73 -1.37
N ASN A 143 -5.47 5.69 -2.19
CA ASN A 143 -6.77 5.03 -2.37
C ASN A 143 -7.32 4.49 -1.05
N ARG A 144 -6.47 3.88 -0.21
CA ARG A 144 -6.87 3.40 1.13
C ARG A 144 -7.29 4.57 2.04
N LYS A 145 -6.54 5.67 2.05
CA LYS A 145 -6.88 6.87 2.84
C LYS A 145 -8.21 7.49 2.38
N VAL A 146 -8.42 7.59 1.06
CA VAL A 146 -9.66 8.08 0.46
C VAL A 146 -10.82 7.17 0.86
N ASN A 147 -10.70 5.87 0.62
CA ASN A 147 -11.74 4.89 0.97
C ASN A 147 -12.05 4.89 2.48
N ALA A 148 -11.03 4.96 3.34
CA ALA A 148 -11.23 5.06 4.78
C ALA A 148 -12.02 6.31 5.17
N SER A 149 -11.76 7.45 4.53
CA SER A 149 -12.53 8.67 4.77
C SER A 149 -13.97 8.60 4.27
N ILE A 150 -14.22 7.95 3.12
CA ILE A 150 -15.56 7.71 2.59
C ILE A 150 -16.34 6.80 3.53
N ILE A 151 -15.74 5.69 3.97
CA ILE A 151 -16.36 4.75 4.91
C ILE A 151 -16.67 5.45 6.24
N ARG A 152 -15.74 6.27 6.76
CA ARG A 152 -15.94 7.04 7.99
C ARG A 152 -17.12 8.01 7.85
N ALA A 153 -17.21 8.72 6.72
CA ALA A 153 -18.34 9.61 6.43
C ALA A 153 -19.66 8.85 6.31
N ALA A 154 -19.69 7.76 5.54
CA ALA A 154 -20.88 6.92 5.40
C ALA A 154 -21.37 6.39 6.76
N ARG A 155 -20.46 5.86 7.59
CA ARG A 155 -20.81 5.37 8.93
C ARG A 155 -21.33 6.46 9.86
N ALA A 156 -20.75 7.67 9.80
CA ALA A 156 -21.23 8.78 10.60
C ALA A 156 -22.64 9.21 10.18
N THR A 157 -22.91 9.26 8.87
CA THR A 157 -24.24 9.56 8.34
C THR A 157 -25.26 8.50 8.76
N THR A 158 -24.96 7.20 8.58
CA THR A 158 -25.89 6.13 8.97
C THR A 158 -26.14 6.11 10.48
N ALA A 159 -25.11 6.33 11.30
CA ALA A 159 -25.26 6.40 12.76
C ALA A 159 -26.18 7.56 13.18
N VAL A 160 -26.08 8.72 12.51
CA VAL A 160 -27.00 9.84 12.73
C VAL A 160 -28.42 9.50 12.29
N GLU A 161 -28.60 8.88 11.12
CA GLU A 161 -29.93 8.47 10.63
C GLU A 161 -30.62 7.45 11.55
N GLU A 162 -29.86 6.51 12.12
CA GLU A 162 -30.37 5.50 13.06
C GLU A 162 -30.65 6.06 14.45
N SER A 163 -29.80 6.97 14.94
CA SER A 163 -29.91 7.52 16.30
C SER A 163 -30.88 8.70 16.40
N THR A 164 -31.13 9.41 15.30
CA THR A 164 -32.07 10.53 15.28
C THR A 164 -33.50 10.01 15.21
N PRO A 165 -34.36 10.31 16.20
CA PRO A 165 -35.75 9.87 16.15
C PRO A 165 -36.45 10.47 14.92
N LYS A 166 -37.15 9.64 14.15
CA LYS A 166 -37.95 10.10 13.01
C LYS A 166 -39.01 11.08 13.52
N PRO A 167 -39.24 12.22 12.85
CA PRO A 167 -40.29 13.15 13.26
C PRO A 167 -41.64 12.43 13.21
N ALA A 168 -42.21 12.17 14.39
CA ALA A 168 -43.49 11.49 14.51
C ALA A 168 -44.57 12.36 13.87
N LYS A 169 -45.02 11.99 12.66
CA LYS A 169 -46.30 12.47 12.13
C LYS A 169 -47.39 11.88 13.01
N LYS A 170 -47.82 12.63 14.03
CA LYS A 170 -48.95 12.33 14.92
C LYS A 170 -48.96 10.90 15.48
N ALA A 171 -48.12 10.64 16.49
CA ALA A 171 -48.37 9.54 17.43
C ALA A 171 -47.88 9.96 18.81
N ALA A 172 -48.70 9.67 19.82
CA ALA A 172 -48.51 10.03 21.21
C ALA A 172 -47.19 9.48 21.76
N GLY A 173 -46.58 10.23 22.69
CA GLY A 173 -45.25 10.01 23.25
C GLY A 173 -44.94 8.58 23.67
N GLU A 174 -44.20 7.87 22.83
CA GLU A 174 -43.29 6.84 23.31
C GLU A 174 -42.12 7.53 24.01
N PRO A 175 -41.84 7.20 25.29
CA PRO A 175 -40.69 7.77 25.98
C PRO A 175 -39.41 7.31 25.31
N ALA A 176 -38.55 8.27 24.97
CA ALA A 176 -37.23 7.98 24.40
C ALA A 176 -36.48 6.98 25.28
N VAL A 177 -35.88 5.96 24.68
CA VAL A 177 -35.12 4.94 25.41
C VAL A 177 -33.98 5.64 26.18
N PRO A 178 -33.77 5.35 27.48
CA PRO A 178 -32.69 5.95 28.26
C PRO A 178 -31.34 5.82 27.52
N GLY A 179 -30.64 6.94 27.34
CA GLY A 179 -29.34 7.00 26.63
C GLY A 179 -29.42 7.24 25.11
N GLN A 180 -30.59 7.11 24.48
CA GLN A 180 -30.81 7.48 23.07
C GLN A 180 -30.45 8.94 22.74
N PRO A 181 -30.85 9.97 23.53
CA PRO A 181 -30.47 11.35 23.23
C PRO A 181 -28.97 11.60 23.38
N VAL A 182 -28.29 10.89 24.29
CA VAL A 182 -26.82 11.00 24.45
C VAL A 182 -26.11 10.38 23.25
N LYS A 183 -26.58 9.21 22.78
CA LYS A 183 -26.05 8.55 21.58
C LYS A 183 -26.25 9.40 20.33
N ALA A 184 -27.47 9.93 20.11
CA ALA A 184 -27.76 10.83 19.00
C ALA A 184 -26.85 12.06 19.02
N THR A 185 -26.70 12.70 20.19
CA THR A 185 -25.79 13.84 20.35
C THR A 185 -24.36 13.49 19.96
N ALA A 186 -23.84 12.35 20.45
CA ALA A 186 -22.49 11.90 20.13
C ALA A 186 -22.31 11.61 18.62
N ASP A 187 -23.30 11.03 17.96
CA ASP A 187 -23.27 10.73 16.53
C ASP A 187 -23.31 12.01 15.68
N HIS A 188 -24.12 13.01 16.06
CA HIS A 188 -24.14 14.33 15.41
C HIS A 188 -22.80 15.07 15.56
N LEU A 189 -22.15 14.98 16.73
CA LEU A 189 -20.81 15.54 16.94
C LEU A 189 -19.76 14.83 16.08
N ARG A 190 -19.81 13.49 15.98
CA ARG A 190 -18.93 12.72 15.09
C ARG A 190 -19.11 13.11 13.62
N LEU A 191 -20.35 13.33 13.18
CA LEU A 191 -20.64 13.80 11.82
C LEU A 191 -20.05 15.18 11.57
N ALA A 192 -20.15 16.11 12.53
CA ALA A 192 -19.54 17.43 12.43
C ALA A 192 -18.01 17.37 12.36
N ASP A 193 -17.38 16.51 13.14
CA ASP A 193 -15.93 16.27 13.07
C ASP A 193 -15.49 15.75 11.69
N VAL A 194 -16.24 14.78 11.14
CA VAL A 194 -15.96 14.26 9.79
C VAL A 194 -16.13 15.35 8.73
N ALA A 195 -17.17 16.18 8.82
CA ALA A 195 -17.37 17.30 7.90
C ALA A 195 -16.21 18.30 7.96
N ARG A 196 -15.72 18.63 9.16
CA ARG A 196 -14.54 19.48 9.35
C ARG A 196 -13.29 18.84 8.73
N ASP A 197 -13.05 17.55 8.99
CA ASP A 197 -11.90 16.83 8.43
C ASP A 197 -11.92 16.82 6.89
N ILE A 198 -13.10 16.70 6.26
CA ILE A 198 -13.25 16.75 4.80
C ILE A 198 -12.91 18.15 4.26
N LEU A 199 -13.46 19.21 4.87
CA LEU A 199 -13.15 20.59 4.48
C LEU A 199 -11.66 20.91 4.63
N GLY A 200 -11.02 20.39 5.68
CA GLY A 200 -9.58 20.56 5.92
C GLY A 200 -8.67 19.91 4.87
N LYS A 201 -9.17 18.98 4.05
CA LYS A 201 -8.42 18.34 2.95
C LYS A 201 -8.43 19.14 1.65
N MET A 202 -9.19 20.23 1.57
CA MET A 202 -9.24 21.08 0.38
C MET A 202 -7.91 21.82 0.19
N ASP A 203 -7.22 21.56 -0.93
CA ASP A 203 -5.91 22.16 -1.20
C ASP A 203 -6.04 23.55 -1.85
N ARG A 204 -5.52 24.57 -1.14
CA ARG A 204 -5.51 25.96 -1.60
C ARG A 204 -4.75 26.15 -2.92
N THR A 205 -3.70 25.37 -3.16
CA THR A 205 -2.90 25.40 -4.38
C THR A 205 -3.71 24.91 -5.57
N VAL A 206 -4.45 23.81 -5.41
CA VAL A 206 -5.34 23.27 -6.45
C VAL A 206 -6.41 24.29 -6.81
N ILE A 207 -7.05 24.88 -5.80
CA ILE A 207 -8.09 25.90 -6.00
C ILE A 207 -7.56 27.10 -6.76
N LYS A 208 -6.34 27.57 -6.46
CA LYS A 208 -5.77 28.76 -7.08
C LYS A 208 -5.16 28.51 -8.46
N LYS A 209 -4.51 27.36 -8.68
CA LYS A 209 -3.64 27.13 -9.84
C LYS A 209 -4.21 26.14 -10.86
N HIS A 210 -5.08 25.23 -10.44
CA HIS A 210 -5.49 24.09 -11.27
C HIS A 210 -6.99 24.06 -11.57
N MET A 211 -7.80 24.83 -10.84
CA MET A 211 -9.23 24.98 -11.13
C MET A 211 -9.49 26.08 -12.15
N THR A 212 -10.36 25.79 -13.12
CA THR A 212 -10.88 26.82 -14.04
C THR A 212 -11.79 27.80 -13.29
N ASP A 213 -12.07 28.97 -13.87
CA ASP A 213 -12.96 29.96 -13.25
C ASP A 213 -14.36 29.40 -12.98
N GLY A 214 -14.92 28.62 -13.93
CA GLY A 214 -16.21 27.96 -13.75
C GLY A 214 -16.21 26.92 -12.62
N GLN A 215 -15.11 26.17 -12.45
CA GLN A 215 -14.96 25.23 -11.34
C GLN A 215 -14.84 25.95 -9.99
N ARG A 216 -14.12 27.08 -9.94
CA ARG A 216 -14.01 27.91 -8.74
C ARG A 216 -15.35 28.52 -8.34
N ALA A 217 -16.10 29.07 -9.30
CA ALA A 217 -17.43 29.63 -9.06
C ALA A 217 -18.40 28.56 -8.52
N LYS A 218 -18.36 27.34 -9.08
CA LYS A 218 -19.15 26.22 -8.55
C LYS A 218 -18.75 25.86 -7.13
N LEU A 219 -17.46 25.77 -6.84
CA LEU A 219 -16.98 25.47 -5.50
C LEU A 219 -17.39 26.54 -4.49
N ASP A 220 -17.30 27.81 -4.87
CA ASP A 220 -17.73 28.95 -4.05
C ASP A 220 -19.24 28.88 -3.73
N ALA A 221 -20.07 28.54 -4.73
CA ALA A 221 -21.50 28.36 -4.53
C ALA A 221 -21.82 27.23 -3.51
N GLU A 222 -21.12 26.09 -3.60
CA GLU A 222 -21.28 24.98 -2.65
C GLU A 222 -20.81 25.37 -1.24
N LEU A 223 -19.67 26.05 -1.13
CA LEU A 223 -19.16 26.57 0.15
C LEU A 223 -20.15 27.56 0.79
N SER A 224 -20.68 28.50 0.01
CA SER A 224 -21.69 29.46 0.46
C SER A 224 -22.98 28.76 0.94
N ALA A 225 -23.43 27.73 0.23
CA ALA A 225 -24.58 26.93 0.65
C ALA A 225 -24.32 26.20 1.98
N MET A 226 -23.12 25.68 2.20
CA MET A 226 -22.72 25.09 3.47
C MET A 226 -22.64 26.12 4.60
N GLU A 227 -22.07 27.30 4.36
CA GLU A 227 -22.04 28.39 5.35
C GLU A 227 -23.43 28.81 5.79
N LYS A 228 -24.38 28.94 4.85
CA LYS A 228 -25.79 29.23 5.17
C LYS A 228 -26.42 28.16 6.06
N LYS A 229 -26.14 26.88 5.80
CA LYS A 229 -26.61 25.76 6.63
C LYS A 229 -25.94 25.77 8.02
N ILE A 230 -24.64 26.04 8.10
CA ILE A 230 -23.94 26.16 9.39
C ILE A 230 -24.51 27.33 10.19
N ALA A 231 -24.78 28.47 9.54
CA ALA A 231 -25.38 29.63 10.18
C ALA A 231 -26.78 29.33 10.73
N SER A 232 -27.62 28.60 9.99
CA SER A 232 -28.94 28.20 10.49
C SER A 232 -28.86 27.24 11.67
N LEU A 233 -27.93 26.27 11.64
CA LEU A 233 -27.70 25.36 12.77
C LEU A 233 -27.15 26.08 14.01
N ARG A 234 -26.24 27.05 13.84
CA ARG A 234 -25.72 27.87 14.94
C ARG A 234 -26.81 28.66 15.68
N LYS A 235 -27.88 29.08 14.98
CA LYS A 235 -29.01 29.74 15.65
C LYS A 235 -29.68 28.83 16.68
N LEU A 236 -29.65 27.52 16.49
CA LEU A 236 -30.22 26.54 17.43
C LEU A 236 -29.33 26.28 18.64
N THR A 237 -28.03 26.60 18.57
CA THR A 237 -27.08 26.42 19.67
C THR A 237 -26.84 27.69 20.47
N GLN A 238 -27.27 28.85 19.97
CA GLN A 238 -27.22 30.11 20.72
C GLN A 238 -28.35 30.15 21.76
N LYS A 239 -27.98 30.43 23.02
CA LYS A 239 -28.94 30.59 24.11
C LYS A 239 -29.90 31.76 23.76
N PRO A 240 -31.23 31.60 23.90
CA PRO A 240 -32.13 32.74 23.77
C PRO A 240 -31.73 33.79 24.81
N ARG A 241 -31.53 35.03 24.36
CA ARG A 241 -31.24 36.17 25.22
C ARG A 241 -32.46 36.55 26.03
#